data_AF-A0A7V9FLZ7-F1
#
_entry.id   AF-A0A7V9FLZ7-F1
#
_cell.length_a   1.000
_cell.length_b   1.000
_cell.length_c   1.000
_cell.angle_alpha   90.00
_cell.angle_beta   90.00
_cell.angle_gamma   90.00
#
_symmetry.space_group_name_H-M   'P 1'
#
loop_
_entity.id
_entity.type
_entity.pdbx_description
1 polymer ?
#
loop_
_entity_poly.entity_id
_entity_poly.type
_entity_poly.pdbx_seq_one_letter_code
_entity_poly.pdbx_strand_id
1 'polypeptide(L)'
;MRHSWREFRARGRELAEARVWLERWSRPRAAAYALLAPAVLATVLGRAALATFAARRRTTFVGTLPAQFFCKLAWTVGEAGYLLDFVHGRASPRPLRRSPELVRLALRT
;
A
#
# COMPACT_ATOMS: atom_id res chain seq x y z
N MET A 1 11.28 17.13 1.86
CA MET A 1 10.72 16.21 0.84
C MET A 1 9.23 16.46 0.73
N ARG A 2 8.75 17.09 -0.35
CA ARG A 2 7.31 17.36 -0.58
C ARG A 2 6.68 16.18 -1.33
N HIS A 3 6.75 14.97 -0.79
CA HIS A 3 5.98 13.88 -1.39
C HIS A 3 4.50 14.15 -1.12
N SER A 4 3.78 14.45 -2.19
CA SER A 4 2.38 14.83 -2.09
C SER A 4 1.54 13.57 -1.83
N TRP A 5 0.43 13.73 -1.11
CA TRP A 5 -0.59 12.68 -0.94
C TRP A 5 -0.95 11.98 -2.26
N ARG A 6 -1.00 12.75 -3.36
CA ARG A 6 -1.29 12.22 -4.71
C ARG A 6 -0.22 11.26 -5.22
N GLU A 7 1.05 11.52 -4.91
CA GLU A 7 2.17 10.68 -5.30
C GLU A 7 2.12 9.33 -4.59
N PHE A 8 1.93 9.32 -3.26
CA PHE A 8 1.78 8.07 -2.50
C PHE A 8 0.60 7.22 -2.98
N ARG A 9 -0.54 7.87 -3.27
CA ARG A 9 -1.70 7.18 -3.84
C ARG A 9 -1.42 6.62 -5.24
N ALA A 10 -0.68 7.34 -6.08
CA ALA A 10 -0.29 6.85 -7.40
C ALA A 10 0.64 5.63 -7.29
N ARG A 11 1.64 5.69 -6.40
CA ARG A 11 2.54 4.57 -6.12
C ARG A 11 1.82 3.33 -5.57
N GLY A 12 0.84 3.51 -4.70
CA GLY A 12 -0.03 2.43 -4.23
C GLY A 12 -0.82 1.76 -5.36
N ARG A 13 -1.36 2.54 -6.30
CA ARG A 13 -2.01 2.01 -7.50
C ARG A 13 -1.04 1.20 -8.37
N GLU A 14 0.15 1.74 -8.64
CA GLU A 14 1.19 1.06 -9.41
C GLU A 14 1.58 -0.29 -8.77
N LEU A 15 1.68 -0.37 -7.43
CA LEU A 15 1.99 -1.62 -6.74
C LEU A 15 0.84 -2.63 -6.82
N ALA A 16 -0.41 -2.19 -6.65
CA ALA A 16 -1.56 -3.09 -6.79
C ALA A 16 -1.68 -3.64 -8.21
N GLU A 17 -1.45 -2.80 -9.22
CA GLU A 17 -1.34 -3.23 -10.62
C GLU A 17 -0.22 -4.26 -10.82
N ALA A 18 0.96 -4.01 -10.22
CA ALA A 18 2.09 -4.95 -10.20
C ALA A 18 1.68 -6.34 -9.76
N ARG A 19 1.05 -6.43 -8.59
CA ARG A 19 0.67 -7.69 -7.98
C ARG A 19 -0.38 -8.41 -8.80
N VAL A 20 -1.42 -7.69 -9.25
CA VAL A 20 -2.47 -8.29 -10.08
C VAL A 20 -1.88 -8.86 -11.37
N TRP A 21 -0.92 -8.17 -11.99
CA TRP A 21 -0.26 -8.64 -13.21
C TRP A 21 0.71 -9.80 -12.95
N LEU A 22 1.65 -9.65 -12.01
CA LEU A 22 2.71 -10.63 -11.73
C LEU A 22 2.17 -11.92 -11.12
N GLU A 23 1.28 -11.80 -10.13
CA GLU A 23 0.72 -12.94 -9.40
C GLU A 23 -0.59 -13.44 -10.03
N ARG A 24 -1.00 -12.86 -11.16
CA ARG A 24 -2.23 -13.21 -11.89
C ARG A 24 -3.47 -13.27 -10.97
N TRP A 25 -3.67 -12.24 -10.17
CA TRP A 25 -4.75 -12.24 -9.19
C TRP A 25 -6.12 -12.36 -9.87
N SER A 26 -6.93 -13.27 -9.34
CA SER A 26 -8.35 -13.34 -9.68
C SER A 26 -9.11 -12.19 -9.03
N ARG A 27 -10.25 -11.79 -9.62
CA ARG A 27 -11.16 -10.79 -9.03
C ARG A 27 -11.54 -11.08 -7.57
N PRO A 28 -11.94 -12.31 -7.17
CA PRO A 28 -12.27 -12.59 -5.76
C PRO A 28 -11.07 -12.39 -4.83
N ARG A 29 -9.85 -12.75 -5.26
CA ARG A 29 -8.63 -12.51 -4.48
C ARG A 29 -8.37 -11.00 -4.31
N ALA A 30 -8.53 -10.23 -5.37
CA ALA A 30 -8.40 -8.77 -5.33
C ALA A 30 -9.45 -8.12 -4.39
N ALA A 31 -10.70 -8.61 -4.43
CA ALA A 31 -11.77 -8.15 -3.55
C ALA A 31 -11.47 -8.45 -2.08
N ALA A 32 -11.05 -9.68 -1.76
CA ALA A 32 -10.65 -10.05 -0.41
C ALA A 32 -9.51 -9.17 0.10
N TYR A 33 -8.51 -8.89 -0.74
CA TYR A 33 -7.39 -8.04 -0.36
C TYR A 33 -7.79 -6.58 -0.15
N ALA A 34 -8.71 -6.05 -0.99
CA ALA A 34 -9.27 -4.71 -0.80
C ALA A 34 -10.05 -4.59 0.51
N LEU A 35 -10.80 -5.62 0.91
CA LEU A 35 -11.51 -5.68 2.19
C LEU A 35 -10.55 -5.75 3.39
N LEU A 36 -9.39 -6.39 3.23
CA LEU A 36 -8.35 -6.47 4.27
C LEU A 36 -7.49 -5.20 4.38
N ALA A 37 -7.63 -4.24 3.48
CA ALA A 37 -6.81 -3.02 3.47
C ALA A 37 -6.80 -2.25 4.81
N PRO A 38 -7.93 -2.08 5.53
CA PRO A 38 -7.92 -1.45 6.85
C PRO A 38 -7.15 -2.26 7.90
N ALA A 39 -7.26 -3.60 7.86
CA ALA A 39 -6.55 -4.49 8.77
C ALA A 39 -5.03 -4.42 8.52
N VAL A 40 -4.59 -4.42 7.26
CA VAL A 40 -3.18 -4.27 6.89
C VAL A 40 -2.62 -2.94 7.38
N LEU A 41 -3.37 -1.85 7.24
CA LEU A 41 -2.98 -0.54 7.76
C LEU A 41 -2.79 -0.58 9.30
N ALA A 42 -3.76 -1.13 10.01
CA ALA A 42 -3.71 -1.27 11.46
C ALA A 42 -2.52 -2.14 11.93
N THR A 43 -2.26 -3.27 11.25
CA THR A 43 -1.12 -4.14 11.58
C THR A 43 0.23 -3.44 11.37
N VAL A 44 0.39 -2.71 10.27
CA VAL A 44 1.65 -2.00 9.98
C VAL A 44 1.91 -0.90 11.03
N LEU A 45 0.87 -0.12 11.37
CA LEU A 45 0.98 0.92 12.39
C LEU A 45 1.22 0.34 13.79
N GLY A 46 0.53 -0.76 14.13
CA GLY A 46 0.74 -1.47 15.39
C GLY A 46 2.16 -2.01 15.53
N ARG A 47 2.73 -2.60 14.47
CA ARG A 47 4.11 -3.06 14.45
C ARG A 47 5.12 -1.91 14.59
N ALA A 48 4.88 -0.78 13.91
CA ALA A 48 5.71 0.40 14.05
C ALA A 48 5.66 0.97 15.48
N ALA A 49 4.48 0.96 16.12
CA ALA A 49 4.31 1.38 17.50
C ALA A 49 5.06 0.48 18.49
N LEU A 50 4.93 -0.84 18.35
CA LEU A 50 5.65 -1.83 19.17
C LEU A 50 7.17 -1.68 19.04
N ALA A 51 7.67 -1.59 17.80
CA ALA A 51 9.11 -1.43 17.55
C ALA A 51 9.67 -0.15 18.19
N THR A 52 8.91 0.95 18.11
CA THR A 52 9.39 2.23 18.63
C THR A 52 9.29 2.32 20.15
N PHE A 53 8.30 1.65 20.75
CA PHE A 53 8.21 1.48 22.19
C PHE A 53 9.39 0.66 22.74
N ALA A 54 9.73 -0.45 22.08
CA ALA A 54 10.89 -1.27 22.42
C ALA A 54 12.22 -0.48 22.33
N ALA A 55 12.33 0.41 21.35
CA ALA A 55 13.51 1.27 21.15
C ALA A 55 13.61 2.48 22.10
N ARG A 56 12.65 2.68 23.03
CA ARG A 56 12.56 3.86 23.93
C ARG A 56 12.56 5.23 23.22
N ARG A 57 12.28 5.29 21.92
CA ARG A 57 12.26 6.54 21.12
C ARG A 57 10.84 7.12 20.99
N ARG A 58 10.09 7.15 22.10
CA ARG A 58 8.65 7.51 22.09
C ARG A 58 8.38 8.93 21.58
N THR A 59 9.24 9.90 21.90
CA THR A 59 9.11 11.29 21.45
C THR A 59 9.27 11.43 19.93
N THR A 60 10.27 10.78 19.34
CA THR A 60 10.46 10.72 17.88
C THR A 60 9.33 9.97 17.19
N PHE A 61 8.77 8.94 17.83
CA PHE A 61 7.62 8.20 17.32
C PHE A 61 6.41 9.12 17.18
N VAL A 62 6.00 9.76 18.27
CA VAL A 62 4.79 10.60 18.31
C VAL A 62 4.88 11.75 17.30
N GLY A 63 6.06 12.35 17.11
CA GLY A 63 6.26 13.40 16.11
C GLY A 63 6.18 12.91 14.66
N THR A 64 6.56 11.66 14.38
CA THR A 64 6.57 11.10 13.00
C THR A 64 5.33 10.28 12.67
N LEU A 65 4.55 9.86 13.68
CA LEU A 65 3.37 9.01 13.56
C LEU A 65 2.30 9.59 12.62
N PRO A 66 1.94 10.88 12.70
CA PRO A 66 0.96 11.45 11.77
C PRO A 66 1.45 11.36 10.32
N ALA A 67 2.71 11.70 10.06
CA ALA A 67 3.27 11.64 8.71
C ALA A 67 3.31 10.20 8.18
N GLN A 68 3.74 9.23 8.99
CA GLN A 68 3.73 7.81 8.64
C GLN A 68 2.32 7.29 8.37
N PHE A 69 1.36 7.68 9.21
CA PHE A 69 -0.05 7.35 9.06
C PHE A 69 -0.59 7.87 7.73
N PHE A 70 -0.42 9.16 7.44
CA PHE A 70 -0.93 9.74 6.20
C PHE A 70 -0.25 9.14 4.96
N CYS A 71 1.06 8.92 4.98
CA CYS A 71 1.75 8.28 3.85
C CYS A 71 1.22 6.86 3.62
N LYS A 72 1.06 6.07 4.69
CA LYS A 72 0.57 4.69 4.58
C LYS A 72 -0.90 4.65 4.19
N LEU A 73 -1.73 5.56 4.71
CA LEU A 73 -3.13 5.69 4.34
C LEU A 73 -3.27 6.07 2.86
N ALA A 74 -2.50 7.05 2.37
CA ALA A 74 -2.50 7.45 0.96
C ALA A 74 -2.18 6.26 0.04
N TRP A 75 -1.16 5.48 0.42
CA TRP A 75 -0.74 4.28 -0.27
C TRP A 75 -1.85 3.24 -0.31
N THR A 76 -2.39 2.86 0.86
CA THR A 76 -3.44 1.85 0.99
C THR A 76 -4.72 2.24 0.25
N VAL A 77 -5.08 3.53 0.24
CA VAL A 77 -6.19 4.03 -0.58
C VAL A 77 -5.91 3.87 -2.07
N GLY A 78 -4.67 4.09 -2.51
CA GLY A 78 -4.25 3.82 -3.88
C GLY A 78 -4.41 2.35 -4.26
N GLU A 79 -3.89 1.45 -3.43
CA GLU A 79 -4.00 0.01 -3.65
C GLU A 79 -5.46 -0.46 -3.71
N ALA A 80 -6.25 -0.12 -2.69
CA ALA A 80 -7.65 -0.52 -2.60
C ALA A 80 -8.46 0.04 -3.77
N GLY A 81 -8.23 1.30 -4.17
CA GLY A 81 -8.89 1.90 -5.32
C GLY A 81 -8.65 1.12 -6.60
N TYR A 82 -7.39 0.77 -6.90
CA TYR A 82 -7.07 -0.04 -8.09
C TYR A 82 -7.71 -1.43 -8.02
N LEU A 83 -7.64 -2.11 -6.88
CA LEU A 83 -8.21 -3.44 -6.71
C LEU A 83 -9.73 -3.43 -6.89
N LEU A 84 -10.42 -2.42 -6.34
CA LEU A 84 -11.85 -2.24 -6.55
C LEU A 84 -12.16 -1.97 -8.02
N ASP A 85 -11.41 -1.11 -8.70
CA ASP A 85 -11.60 -0.87 -10.14
C ASP A 85 -11.37 -2.15 -10.97
N PHE A 86 -10.39 -2.97 -10.61
CA PHE A 86 -10.14 -4.27 -11.26
C PHE A 86 -11.27 -5.28 -11.03
N VAL A 87 -11.81 -5.35 -9.80
CA VAL A 87 -12.96 -6.19 -9.46
C VAL A 87 -14.19 -5.80 -10.28
N HIS A 88 -14.44 -4.50 -10.45
CA HIS A 88 -15.55 -3.97 -11.26
C HIS A 88 -15.27 -3.97 -12.76
N GLY A 89 -14.10 -4.44 -13.22
CA GLY A 89 -13.74 -4.47 -14.64
C GLY A 89 -13.40 -3.11 -15.26
N ARG A 90 -13.17 -2.07 -14.44
CA ARG A 90 -12.77 -0.71 -14.87
C ARG A 90 -11.27 -0.53 -15.02
N ALA A 91 -10.48 -1.43 -14.45
CA ALA A 91 -9.03 -1.48 -14.60
C ALA A 91 -8.59 -2.81 -15.21
N SER A 92 -7.56 -2.77 -16.06
CA SER A 92 -6.92 -3.95 -16.63
C SER A 92 -5.44 -3.93 -16.28
N PRO A 93 -4.87 -5.04 -15.75
CA PRO A 93 -3.47 -5.10 -15.38
C PRO A 93 -2.58 -4.98 -16.61
N ARG A 94 -1.66 -4.02 -16.61
CA ARG A 94 -0.70 -3.84 -17.70
C ARG A 94 0.70 -4.26 -17.28
N PRO A 95 1.54 -4.70 -18.23
CA PRO A 95 2.96 -4.89 -17.96
C PRO A 95 3.57 -3.58 -17.48
N LEU A 96 4.14 -3.60 -16.27
CA LEU A 96 4.69 -2.43 -15.62
C LEU A 96 5.86 -1.84 -16.42
N ARG A 97 5.64 -0.65 -17.02
CA ARG A 97 6.67 0.09 -17.74
C ARG A 97 7.50 1.06 -16.87
N ARG A 98 7.05 1.39 -15.65
CA ARG A 98 7.51 2.63 -14.98
C ARG A 98 8.34 2.48 -13.70
N SER A 99 8.34 1.34 -13.00
CA SER A 99 8.95 1.26 -11.65
C SER A 99 9.53 -0.13 -11.31
N PRO A 100 10.79 -0.44 -11.67
CA PRO A 100 11.42 -1.75 -11.36
C PRO A 100 11.52 -2.02 -9.84
N GLU A 101 11.52 -0.99 -9.01
CA GLU A 101 11.52 -1.15 -7.55
C GLU A 101 10.19 -1.67 -7.01
N LEU A 102 9.07 -1.24 -7.58
CA LEU A 102 7.74 -1.71 -7.18
C LEU A 102 7.50 -3.16 -7.63
N VAL A 103 8.08 -3.56 -8.78
CA VAL A 103 8.12 -4.97 -9.20
C VAL A 103 8.83 -5.81 -8.15
N ARG A 104 10.01 -5.39 -7.69
CA ARG A 104 10.77 -6.11 -6.65
C ARG A 104 10.01 -6.16 -5.32
N LEU A 105 9.30 -5.09 -4.96
CA LEU A 105 8.49 -5.05 -3.75
C LEU A 105 7.29 -6.00 -3.83
N ALA A 106 6.60 -6.05 -4.98
CA ALA A 106 5.49 -6.97 -5.21
C ALA A 106 5.91 -8.44 -5.08
N LEU A 107 7.13 -8.79 -5.52
CA LEU A 107 7.67 -10.15 -5.42
C LEU A 107 8.09 -10.57 -4.00
N ARG A 108 8.19 -9.64 -3.04
CA ARG A 108 8.70 -9.90 -1.68
C ARG A 108 7.62 -10.06 -0.62
N THR A 109 6.35 -9.93 -0.98
CA THR A 109 5.20 -9.92 -0.08
C THR A 109 4.24 -11.02 -0.38
#